data_AF-A0A7S0CSM6-F1
#
_entry.id   AF-A0A7S0CSM6-F1
#
_cell.length_a   1.000
_cell.length_b   1.000
_cell.length_c   1.000
_cell.angle_alpha   90.00
_cell.angle_beta   90.00
_cell.angle_gamma   90.00
#
_symmetry.space_group_name_H-M   'P 1'
#
loop_
_entity.id
_entity.type
_entity.pdbx_description
1 polymer ?
#
loop_
_entity_poly.entity_id
_entity_poly.type
_entity_poly.pdbx_seq_one_letter_code
_entity_poly.pdbx_strand_id
1 'polypeptide(L)'
;NTAISGTLAVTDDFNVNSKFTVTAASGDTSVAGTLGVTGISTFAAEVKLANDNALVTHTGTTGMKITSTSGYVDVESVRFTGLSIGKDGDPNTILLANQQVTITGKLDVTSDVDIGSAKFVVTASDGSLAIATDKFTVAGGSGNTAVAGTLGVGSTLAVTGAATLSSTLTVTSAATLSSTLGVTGNVNVNGGKLFVTASNGNTAIAGTLGVTGDVTVNGGKLSVAANDGSLNVNSGKFTVDGTNGNTAVAGTLGVTA
;
A
#
# COMPACT_ATOMS: atom_id res chain seq x y z
N ASN A 1 8.55 74.18 42.05
CA ASN A 1 7.30 73.41 41.90
C ASN A 1 6.13 74.35 41.77
N THR A 2 5.41 74.26 40.65
CA THR A 2 4.09 74.87 40.47
C THR A 2 3.08 73.73 40.55
N ALA A 3 2.11 73.82 41.47
CA ALA A 3 1.03 72.84 41.57
C ALA A 3 -0.23 73.42 40.92
N ILE A 4 -0.85 72.65 40.03
CA ILE A 4 -2.11 73.01 39.38
C ILE A 4 -3.14 71.97 39.86
N SER A 5 -4.15 72.43 40.60
CA SER A 5 -5.22 71.58 41.14
C SER A 5 -6.40 71.38 40.17
N GLY A 6 -6.39 72.09 39.04
CA GLY A 6 -7.42 72.02 38.00
C GLY A 6 -6.85 71.58 36.63
N THR A 7 -7.57 71.91 35.56
CA THR A 7 -7.11 71.68 34.19
C THR A 7 -6.15 72.79 33.76
N LEU A 8 -4.98 72.42 33.26
CA LEU A 8 -4.09 73.34 32.56
C LEU A 8 -4.43 73.31 31.06
N ALA A 9 -4.92 74.42 30.52
CA ALA A 9 -5.04 74.60 29.08
C ALA A 9 -3.73 75.18 28.53
N VAL A 10 -3.11 74.49 27.57
CA VAL A 10 -1.93 74.97 26.85
C VAL A 10 -2.32 75.08 25.38
N THR A 11 -2.17 76.28 24.80
CA THR A 11 -2.53 76.55 23.39
C THR A 11 -1.38 76.28 22.43
N ASP A 12 -0.15 76.42 22.92
CA ASP A 12 1.08 76.07 22.22
C ASP A 12 1.63 74.73 22.71
N ASP A 13 2.83 74.35 22.26
CA ASP A 13 3.46 73.10 22.65
C ASP A 13 3.72 73.04 24.18
N PHE A 14 3.39 71.90 24.78
CA PHE A 14 3.83 71.60 26.14
C PHE A 14 5.21 70.95 26.09
N ASN A 15 6.23 71.59 26.67
CA ASN A 15 7.61 71.13 26.59
C ASN A 15 8.26 71.06 27.99
N VAL A 16 8.70 69.86 28.37
CA VAL A 16 9.51 69.63 29.57
C VAL A 16 10.94 69.29 29.14
N ASN A 17 11.79 70.33 29.04
CA ASN A 17 13.22 70.22 28.71
C ASN A 17 13.53 69.34 27.47
N SER A 18 12.63 69.30 26.49
CA SER A 18 12.68 68.46 25.29
C SER A 18 12.72 66.94 25.57
N LYS A 19 12.37 66.51 26.80
CA LYS A 19 12.31 65.09 27.18
C LYS A 19 10.90 64.53 27.18
N PHE A 20 9.92 65.40 27.42
CA PHE A 20 8.50 65.14 27.25
C PHE A 20 7.91 66.34 26.51
N THR A 21 7.42 66.11 25.29
CA THR A 21 6.80 67.17 24.48
C THR A 21 5.46 66.70 23.95
N VAL A 22 4.46 67.58 23.98
CA VAL A 22 3.18 67.39 23.28
C VAL A 22 3.06 68.51 22.25
N THR A 23 2.96 68.14 20.98
CA THR A 23 2.82 69.09 19.87
C THR A 23 1.38 69.55 19.78
N ALA A 24 1.10 70.85 19.88
CA ALA A 24 -0.28 71.37 19.93
C ALA A 24 -1.08 71.08 18.65
N ALA A 25 -0.40 71.07 17.49
CA ALA A 25 -1.05 70.86 16.20
C ALA A 25 -1.53 69.41 15.95
N SER A 26 -0.86 68.40 16.51
CA SER A 26 -1.16 66.97 16.27
C SER A 26 -1.54 66.19 17.53
N GLY A 27 -1.19 66.68 18.71
CA GLY A 27 -1.26 65.93 19.97
C GLY A 27 -0.16 64.88 20.13
N ASP A 28 0.79 64.79 19.18
CA ASP A 28 1.87 63.81 19.24
C ASP A 28 2.73 64.03 20.47
N THR A 29 2.89 62.96 21.24
CA THR A 29 3.69 62.95 22.45
C THR A 29 5.03 62.28 22.17
N SER A 30 6.13 62.98 22.42
CA SER A 30 7.47 62.40 22.39
C SER A 30 8.00 62.22 23.81
N VAL A 31 8.44 61.01 24.13
CA VAL A 31 9.08 60.67 25.41
C VAL A 31 10.48 60.16 25.11
N ALA A 32 11.49 60.97 25.41
CA ALA A 32 12.89 60.60 25.14
C ALA A 32 13.41 59.50 26.11
N GLY A 33 12.70 59.27 27.21
CA GLY A 33 12.99 58.21 28.18
C GLY A 33 12.00 57.04 28.10
N THR A 34 11.97 56.21 29.13
CA THR A 34 11.01 55.09 29.23
C THR A 34 9.60 55.61 29.55
N LEU A 35 8.61 55.14 28.80
CA LEU A 35 7.20 55.31 29.16
C LEU A 35 6.77 54.18 30.10
N GLY A 36 6.50 54.50 31.37
CA GLY A 36 5.91 53.56 32.33
C GLY A 36 4.40 53.71 32.39
N VAL A 37 3.66 52.61 32.21
CA VAL A 37 2.19 52.58 32.33
C VAL A 37 1.81 51.46 33.29
N THR A 38 1.19 51.80 34.42
CA THR A 38 0.74 50.82 35.43
C THR A 38 -0.62 50.22 35.10
N GLY A 39 -1.45 50.96 34.36
CA GLY A 39 -2.76 50.51 33.87
C GLY A 39 -2.71 49.86 32.50
N ILE A 40 -3.89 49.56 31.95
CA ILE A 40 -4.05 49.03 30.59
C ILE A 40 -3.87 50.16 29.58
N SER A 41 -3.02 49.94 28.58
CA SER A 41 -2.91 50.82 27.41
C SER A 41 -3.89 50.35 26.32
N THR A 42 -4.58 51.29 25.67
CA THR A 42 -5.44 51.03 24.50
C THR A 42 -4.91 51.78 23.30
N PHE A 43 -4.70 51.08 22.18
CA PHE A 43 -4.28 51.66 20.90
C PHE A 43 -5.43 51.50 19.90
N ALA A 44 -5.94 52.61 19.36
CA ALA A 44 -7.02 52.59 18.36
C ALA A 44 -6.52 52.25 16.94
N ALA A 45 -5.20 52.32 16.74
CA ALA A 45 -4.52 52.06 15.48
C ALA A 45 -3.35 51.07 15.71
N GLU A 46 -2.49 50.93 14.71
CA GLU A 46 -1.34 50.03 14.74
C GLU A 46 -0.33 50.38 15.84
N VAL A 47 0.34 49.35 16.36
CA VAL A 47 1.52 49.50 17.23
C VAL A 47 2.75 49.21 16.37
N LYS A 48 3.53 50.25 16.07
CA LYS A 48 4.75 50.13 15.29
C LYS A 48 5.96 49.81 16.17
N LEU A 49 6.66 48.73 15.85
CA LEU A 49 7.87 48.26 16.54
C LEU A 49 9.07 48.35 15.58
N ALA A 50 9.61 49.55 15.40
CA ALA A 50 10.46 49.89 14.25
C ALA A 50 11.93 49.42 14.30
N ASN A 51 12.41 48.94 15.45
CA ASN A 51 13.80 48.50 15.59
C ASN A 51 13.99 47.10 14.98
N ASP A 52 15.17 46.82 14.42
CA ASP A 52 15.50 45.51 13.82
C ASP A 52 15.24 44.33 14.77
N ASN A 53 15.45 44.55 16.07
CA ASN A 53 15.23 43.58 17.15
C ASN A 53 14.16 44.08 18.14
N ALA A 54 13.07 44.67 17.67
CA ALA A 54 12.00 45.09 18.56
C ALA A 54 11.46 43.89 19.36
N LEU A 55 11.32 44.07 20.67
CA LEU A 55 11.02 43.00 21.61
C LEU A 55 9.76 43.32 22.41
N VAL A 56 8.88 42.34 22.54
CA VAL A 56 7.78 42.33 23.50
C VAL A 56 8.12 41.27 24.55
N THR A 57 8.41 41.71 25.78
CA THR A 57 8.78 40.81 26.89
C THR A 57 7.59 40.61 27.82
N HIS A 58 7.18 39.37 28.03
CA HIS A 58 6.21 38.98 29.05
C HIS A 58 6.91 38.30 30.23
N THR A 59 6.79 38.83 31.44
CA THR A 59 7.39 38.29 32.67
C THR A 59 6.40 37.61 33.61
N GLY A 60 5.11 37.53 33.24
CA GLY A 60 4.08 36.84 34.02
C GLY A 60 4.22 35.31 33.98
N THR A 61 3.53 34.61 34.87
CA THR A 61 3.63 33.13 35.02
C THR A 61 2.64 32.33 34.19
N THR A 62 1.58 32.96 33.67
CA THR A 62 0.45 32.29 32.97
C THR A 62 0.53 32.35 31.45
N GLY A 63 1.71 32.68 30.89
CA GLY A 63 1.91 32.88 29.46
C GLY A 63 1.30 34.20 28.91
N MET A 64 1.69 34.57 27.69
CA MET A 64 1.19 35.75 26.99
C MET A 64 -0.04 35.36 26.15
N LYS A 65 -1.15 36.09 26.32
CA LYS A 65 -2.34 35.92 25.47
C LYS A 65 -2.35 36.98 24.37
N ILE A 66 -2.39 36.54 23.12
CA ILE A 66 -2.69 37.37 21.95
C ILE A 66 -3.97 36.82 21.33
N THR A 67 -4.99 37.65 21.14
CA THR A 67 -6.31 37.19 20.69
C THR A 67 -6.95 38.21 19.76
N SER A 68 -7.69 37.71 18.78
CA SER A 68 -8.62 38.49 17.95
C SER A 68 -10.03 38.03 18.29
N THR A 69 -10.96 38.97 18.47
CA THR A 69 -12.38 38.65 18.78
C THR A 69 -13.19 38.32 17.54
N SER A 70 -12.70 38.66 16.35
CA SER A 70 -13.50 38.61 15.11
C SER A 70 -12.75 38.01 13.92
N GLY A 71 -11.48 37.62 14.08
CA GLY A 71 -10.65 37.06 13.00
C GLY A 71 -9.49 36.22 13.53
N TYR A 72 -8.40 36.18 12.76
CA TYR A 72 -7.16 35.49 13.11
C TYR A 72 -6.06 36.48 13.55
N VAL A 73 -4.97 35.92 14.08
CA VAL A 73 -3.72 36.64 14.31
C VAL A 73 -2.79 36.29 13.16
N ASP A 74 -2.51 37.27 12.28
CA ASP A 74 -1.53 37.10 11.22
C ASP A 74 -0.11 37.14 11.76
N VAL A 75 0.71 36.22 11.25
CA VAL A 75 2.15 36.13 11.53
C VAL A 75 2.87 35.74 10.25
N GLU A 76 3.82 36.56 9.83
CA GLU A 76 4.61 36.29 8.62
C GLU A 76 5.55 35.09 8.85
N SER A 77 6.23 35.08 9.99
CA SER A 77 7.17 34.03 10.34
C SER A 77 7.08 33.73 11.82
N VAL A 78 6.97 32.45 12.14
CA VAL A 78 6.97 31.96 13.51
C VAL A 78 8.26 31.19 13.74
N ARG A 79 9.01 31.59 14.78
CA ARG A 79 10.23 30.91 15.23
C ARG A 79 10.14 30.67 16.73
N PHE A 80 10.49 29.47 17.16
CA PHE A 80 10.48 29.06 18.56
C PHE A 80 11.91 28.75 19.01
N THR A 81 12.25 29.15 20.23
CA THR A 81 13.49 28.72 20.91
C THR A 81 13.26 27.44 21.71
N GLY A 82 12.03 27.23 22.20
CA GLY A 82 11.57 25.96 22.73
C GLY A 82 11.31 24.95 21.62
N LEU A 83 11.30 23.67 21.98
CA LEU A 83 11.13 22.58 21.02
C LEU A 83 9.67 22.23 20.74
N SER A 84 8.68 22.86 21.37
CA SER A 84 7.32 22.32 21.35
C SER A 84 6.22 23.37 21.20
N ILE A 85 5.11 22.91 20.62
CA ILE A 85 3.81 23.59 20.60
C ILE A 85 2.84 22.66 21.34
N GLY A 86 2.15 23.18 22.34
CA GLY A 86 1.26 22.37 23.17
C GLY A 86 0.30 23.19 24.01
N LYS A 87 -0.39 22.50 24.90
CA LYS A 87 -1.38 23.06 25.83
C LYS A 87 -0.94 22.85 27.27
N ASP A 88 -1.68 23.44 28.21
CA ASP A 88 -1.44 23.19 29.63
C ASP A 88 -1.55 21.69 29.97
N GLY A 89 -0.62 21.23 30.81
CA GLY A 89 -0.42 19.81 31.15
C GLY A 89 0.07 18.90 30.01
N ASP A 90 0.18 19.39 28.78
CA ASP A 90 0.69 18.63 27.62
C ASP A 90 1.45 19.56 26.65
N PRO A 91 2.70 19.90 26.98
CA PRO A 91 3.48 20.86 26.19
C PRO A 91 3.96 20.30 24.85
N ASN A 92 3.83 18.99 24.60
CA ASN A 92 4.45 18.28 23.48
C ASN A 92 3.41 17.74 22.47
N THR A 93 2.34 18.50 22.20
CA THR A 93 1.37 18.13 21.16
C THR A 93 2.04 18.07 19.79
N ILE A 94 2.90 19.05 19.50
CA ILE A 94 3.86 19.04 18.40
C ILE A 94 5.25 19.23 19.01
N LEU A 95 6.17 18.29 18.75
CA LEU A 95 7.55 18.35 19.19
C LEU A 95 8.49 18.46 17.98
N LEU A 96 9.34 19.47 17.98
CA LEU A 96 10.33 19.81 16.98
C LEU A 96 11.72 19.44 17.52
N ALA A 97 12.05 18.15 17.51
CA ALA A 97 13.30 17.63 18.05
C ALA A 97 13.96 16.67 17.07
N ASN A 98 15.28 16.50 17.15
CA ASN A 98 16.02 15.53 16.35
C ASN A 98 15.80 15.67 14.83
N GLN A 99 15.65 16.90 14.33
CA GLN A 99 15.35 17.18 12.91
C GLN A 99 14.01 16.58 12.42
N GLN A 100 13.07 16.31 13.34
CA GLN A 100 11.76 15.74 13.07
C GLN A 100 10.64 16.57 13.73
N VAL A 101 9.44 16.47 13.18
CA VAL A 101 8.19 16.86 13.82
C VAL A 101 7.46 15.62 14.32
N THR A 102 7.26 15.52 15.63
CA THR A 102 6.44 14.48 16.26
C THR A 102 5.09 15.06 16.64
N ILE A 103 4.01 14.40 16.24
CA ILE A 103 2.64 14.73 16.64
C ILE A 103 2.13 13.60 17.53
N THR A 104 1.89 13.90 18.81
CA THR A 104 1.51 12.88 19.81
C THR A 104 0.03 12.48 19.74
N GLY A 105 -0.80 13.27 19.04
CA GLY A 105 -2.20 12.98 18.76
C GLY A 105 -2.46 12.35 17.39
N LYS A 106 -3.74 12.10 17.08
CA LYS A 106 -4.16 11.74 15.73
C LYS A 106 -3.92 12.93 14.79
N LEU A 107 -3.13 12.72 13.74
CA LEU A 107 -3.09 13.62 12.60
C LEU A 107 -4.24 13.25 11.64
N ASP A 108 -5.31 14.04 11.64
CA ASP A 108 -6.41 13.88 10.69
C ASP A 108 -6.13 14.69 9.43
N VAL A 109 -5.96 14.00 8.29
CA VAL A 109 -5.70 14.63 6.99
C VAL A 109 -6.84 14.24 6.06
N THR A 110 -7.61 15.25 5.63
CA THR A 110 -8.83 15.06 4.83
C THR A 110 -8.56 14.98 3.33
N SER A 111 -7.29 15.06 2.92
CA SER A 111 -6.82 14.95 1.55
C SER A 111 -5.40 14.36 1.54
N ASP A 112 -4.65 14.55 0.46
CA ASP A 112 -3.34 13.95 0.27
C ASP A 112 -2.28 14.57 1.20
N VAL A 113 -1.42 13.72 1.78
CA VAL A 113 -0.21 14.16 2.46
C VAL A 113 0.94 14.20 1.43
N ASP A 114 1.50 15.39 1.19
CA ASP A 114 2.73 15.52 0.41
C ASP A 114 3.96 15.32 1.29
N ILE A 115 4.54 14.12 1.30
CA ILE A 115 5.86 13.89 1.90
C ILE A 115 6.93 14.16 0.81
N GLY A 116 7.16 15.43 0.46
CA GLY A 116 8.27 15.96 -0.33
C GLY A 116 8.67 15.20 -1.62
N SER A 117 8.31 15.72 -2.80
CA SER A 117 8.73 15.24 -4.14
C SER A 117 8.41 13.77 -4.52
N ALA A 118 7.91 12.93 -3.60
CA ALA A 118 7.40 11.59 -3.84
C ALA A 118 6.47 11.15 -2.68
N LYS A 119 5.16 11.42 -2.78
CA LYS A 119 4.17 11.51 -1.68
C LYS A 119 3.88 10.27 -0.81
N PHE A 120 4.61 9.15 -0.95
CA PHE A 120 4.55 8.00 -0.03
C PHE A 120 5.89 7.25 -0.06
N VAL A 121 6.84 7.63 0.80
CA VAL A 121 8.18 7.03 0.84
C VAL A 121 8.21 5.87 1.84
N VAL A 122 7.91 4.71 1.30
CA VAL A 122 8.64 3.48 1.53
C VAL A 122 10.04 3.66 2.19
N THR A 123 10.18 3.20 3.43
CA THR A 123 11.39 3.31 4.25
C THR A 123 12.38 2.15 4.06
N ALA A 124 13.32 2.29 3.15
CA ALA A 124 14.65 1.67 3.19
C ALA A 124 15.53 2.32 2.12
N SER A 125 16.86 2.24 2.22
CA SER A 125 17.80 2.74 1.20
C SER A 125 17.56 2.21 -0.23
N ASP A 126 16.66 1.23 -0.38
CA ASP A 126 16.33 0.53 -1.62
C ASP A 126 14.90 0.76 -2.14
N GLY A 127 14.04 1.50 -1.43
CA GLY A 127 12.66 1.75 -1.88
C GLY A 127 11.65 0.61 -1.66
N SER A 128 11.77 -0.20 -0.58
CA SER A 128 10.85 -1.32 -0.24
C SER A 128 9.58 -1.06 0.63
N LEU A 129 8.36 -1.13 0.08
CA LEU A 129 7.10 -0.88 0.81
C LEU A 129 6.82 -2.02 1.80
N ALA A 130 6.44 -1.72 3.05
CA ALA A 130 6.02 -2.72 4.01
C ALA A 130 4.78 -2.25 4.81
N ILE A 131 3.64 -2.90 4.61
CA ILE A 131 2.44 -2.69 5.44
C ILE A 131 2.47 -3.70 6.59
N ALA A 132 2.40 -3.19 7.83
CA ALA A 132 2.52 -3.99 9.04
C ALA A 132 3.79 -4.87 9.05
N THR A 133 4.92 -4.31 8.59
CA THR A 133 6.27 -4.90 8.50
C THR A 133 6.43 -6.12 7.59
N ASP A 134 5.51 -7.10 7.63
CA ASP A 134 5.65 -8.39 6.96
C ASP A 134 4.42 -8.84 6.15
N LYS A 135 3.26 -8.17 6.28
CA LYS A 135 2.00 -8.67 5.70
C LYS A 135 1.88 -8.45 4.20
N PHE A 136 2.31 -7.29 3.75
CA PHE A 136 2.41 -6.95 2.34
C PHE A 136 3.70 -6.17 2.13
N THR A 137 4.61 -6.74 1.36
CA THR A 137 5.86 -6.08 1.02
C THR A 137 6.03 -5.95 -0.49
N VAL A 138 6.63 -4.84 -0.94
CA VAL A 138 7.08 -4.64 -2.32
C VAL A 138 8.53 -4.23 -2.27
N ALA A 139 9.45 -5.08 -2.71
CA ALA A 139 10.89 -4.79 -2.69
C ALA A 139 11.23 -3.71 -3.72
N GLY A 140 11.92 -2.63 -3.33
CA GLY A 140 12.16 -1.51 -4.24
C GLY A 140 13.13 -1.80 -5.37
N GLY A 141 14.15 -2.64 -5.13
CA GLY A 141 15.13 -3.01 -6.15
C GLY A 141 14.60 -3.96 -7.24
N SER A 142 13.52 -4.70 -6.98
CA SER A 142 12.99 -5.72 -7.91
C SER A 142 11.50 -5.58 -8.24
N GLY A 143 10.74 -4.80 -7.45
CA GLY A 143 9.29 -4.77 -7.49
C GLY A 143 8.62 -6.05 -6.97
N ASN A 144 9.39 -7.02 -6.45
CA ASN A 144 8.86 -8.29 -5.98
C ASN A 144 7.89 -8.04 -4.84
N THR A 145 6.69 -8.62 -4.95
CA THR A 145 5.65 -8.48 -3.94
C THR A 145 5.57 -9.75 -3.10
N ALA A 146 5.53 -9.63 -1.77
CA ALA A 146 5.19 -10.73 -0.87
C ALA A 146 3.86 -10.43 -0.17
N VAL A 147 2.98 -11.44 -0.12
CA VAL A 147 1.71 -11.40 0.60
C VAL A 147 1.76 -12.54 1.61
N ALA A 148 1.82 -12.23 2.91
CA ALA A 148 1.86 -13.27 3.94
C ALA A 148 0.52 -14.01 4.10
N GLY A 149 -0.58 -13.35 3.69
CA GLY A 149 -1.92 -13.94 3.62
C GLY A 149 -2.28 -14.49 2.23
N THR A 150 -3.57 -14.63 1.98
CA THR A 150 -4.10 -15.04 0.66
C THR A 150 -4.13 -13.86 -0.31
N LEU A 151 -3.53 -14.02 -1.50
CA LEU A 151 -3.72 -13.09 -2.61
C LEU A 151 -5.00 -13.44 -3.38
N GLY A 152 -6.04 -12.62 -3.24
CA GLY A 152 -7.26 -12.72 -4.06
C GLY A 152 -7.16 -11.87 -5.32
N VAL A 153 -7.39 -12.48 -6.50
CA VAL A 153 -7.48 -11.77 -7.78
C VAL A 153 -8.92 -11.86 -8.29
N GLY A 154 -9.62 -10.72 -8.33
CA GLY A 154 -11.06 -10.68 -8.66
C GLY A 154 -11.39 -10.81 -10.15
N SER A 155 -10.39 -10.80 -11.03
CA SER A 155 -10.54 -10.88 -12.48
C SER A 155 -9.41 -11.74 -13.06
N THR A 156 -8.76 -11.31 -14.13
CA THR A 156 -7.66 -12.03 -14.78
C THR A 156 -6.33 -11.78 -14.06
N LEU A 157 -5.60 -12.87 -13.78
CA LEU A 157 -4.17 -12.82 -13.48
C LEU A 157 -3.37 -13.05 -14.76
N ALA A 158 -2.65 -12.03 -15.24
CA ALA A 158 -1.71 -12.17 -16.34
C ALA A 158 -0.31 -12.52 -15.80
N VAL A 159 0.26 -13.64 -16.25
CA VAL A 159 1.63 -14.04 -15.89
C VAL A 159 2.46 -14.06 -17.16
N THR A 160 3.45 -13.17 -17.26
CA THR A 160 4.35 -13.07 -18.41
C THR A 160 5.56 -14.00 -18.32
N GLY A 161 5.92 -14.39 -17.10
CA GLY A 161 6.99 -15.34 -16.81
C GLY A 161 6.48 -16.74 -16.43
N ALA A 162 7.33 -17.50 -15.74
CA ALA A 162 6.95 -18.80 -15.20
C ALA A 162 6.05 -18.65 -13.95
N ALA A 163 5.09 -19.56 -13.79
CA ALA A 163 4.30 -19.71 -12.59
C ALA A 163 4.69 -21.02 -11.87
N THR A 164 5.02 -20.92 -10.59
CA THR A 164 5.29 -22.09 -9.73
C THR A 164 4.25 -22.15 -8.62
N LEU A 165 3.55 -23.28 -8.51
CA LEU A 165 2.60 -23.56 -7.43
C LEU A 165 3.16 -24.72 -6.60
N SER A 166 3.38 -24.49 -5.30
CA SER A 166 3.94 -25.50 -4.39
C SER A 166 2.94 -26.54 -3.91
N SER A 167 1.64 -26.31 -4.16
CA SER A 167 0.54 -27.18 -3.77
C SER A 167 -0.36 -27.45 -4.98
N THR A 168 -1.67 -27.33 -4.81
CA THR A 168 -2.66 -27.72 -5.82
C THR A 168 -3.12 -26.52 -6.65
N LEU A 169 -3.38 -26.76 -7.94
CA LEU A 169 -4.19 -25.89 -8.78
C LEU A 169 -5.58 -26.49 -8.94
N THR A 170 -6.61 -25.80 -8.45
CA THR A 170 -8.00 -26.16 -8.73
C THR A 170 -8.50 -25.32 -9.91
N VAL A 171 -9.00 -25.98 -10.95
CA VAL A 171 -9.62 -25.31 -12.11
C VAL A 171 -11.08 -25.76 -12.18
N THR A 172 -12.01 -24.83 -11.97
CA THR A 172 -13.46 -25.11 -11.95
C THR A 172 -14.10 -25.08 -13.34
N SER A 173 -13.42 -24.45 -14.29
CA SER A 173 -13.84 -24.33 -15.70
C SER A 173 -12.84 -25.07 -16.61
N ALA A 174 -12.74 -24.67 -17.89
CA ALA A 174 -11.79 -25.26 -18.81
C ALA A 174 -10.35 -24.81 -18.53
N ALA A 175 -9.40 -25.73 -18.65
CA ALA A 175 -7.98 -25.44 -18.78
C ALA A 175 -7.57 -25.61 -20.25
N THR A 176 -6.91 -24.62 -20.84
CA THR A 176 -6.35 -24.69 -22.20
C THR A 176 -4.84 -24.57 -22.13
N LEU A 177 -4.13 -25.53 -22.70
CA LEU A 177 -2.68 -25.50 -22.87
C LEU A 177 -2.39 -25.40 -24.36
N SER A 178 -1.79 -24.30 -24.80
CA SER A 178 -1.48 -24.03 -26.21
C SER A 178 -0.26 -24.79 -26.74
N SER A 179 0.46 -25.47 -25.85
CA SER A 179 1.66 -26.23 -26.14
C SER A 179 1.67 -27.52 -25.31
N THR A 180 2.84 -28.12 -25.12
CA THR A 180 3.01 -29.39 -24.43
C THR A 180 2.73 -29.29 -22.93
N LEU A 181 2.09 -30.32 -22.39
CA LEU A 181 2.01 -30.59 -20.95
C LEU A 181 3.03 -31.67 -20.58
N GLY A 182 4.02 -31.33 -19.77
CA GLY A 182 4.91 -32.31 -19.14
C GLY A 182 4.31 -32.81 -17.83
N VAL A 183 4.15 -34.13 -17.68
CA VAL A 183 3.70 -34.75 -16.42
C VAL A 183 4.73 -35.78 -15.99
N THR A 184 5.34 -35.57 -14.82
CA THR A 184 6.32 -36.51 -14.25
C THR A 184 5.66 -37.60 -13.40
N GLY A 185 4.49 -37.29 -12.82
CA GLY A 185 3.65 -38.23 -12.09
C GLY A 185 2.67 -38.97 -13.00
N ASN A 186 1.84 -39.82 -12.38
CA ASN A 186 0.77 -40.51 -13.10
C ASN A 186 -0.29 -39.52 -13.59
N VAL A 187 -0.83 -39.76 -14.78
CA VAL A 187 -2.02 -39.03 -15.27
C VAL A 187 -3.25 -39.81 -14.82
N ASN A 188 -4.01 -39.28 -13.87
CA ASN A 188 -5.22 -39.91 -13.36
C ASN A 188 -6.45 -39.04 -13.67
N VAL A 189 -7.29 -39.49 -14.60
CA VAL A 189 -8.53 -38.81 -14.95
C VAL A 189 -9.70 -39.44 -14.21
N ASN A 190 -10.43 -38.60 -13.48
CA ASN A 190 -11.71 -38.95 -12.84
C ASN A 190 -11.64 -40.23 -11.99
N GLY A 191 -10.59 -40.35 -11.17
CA GLY A 191 -10.41 -41.48 -10.25
C GLY A 191 -10.07 -42.81 -10.91
N GLY A 192 -9.40 -42.79 -12.07
CA GLY A 192 -8.84 -43.97 -12.72
C GLY A 192 -9.56 -44.39 -14.00
N LYS A 193 -10.52 -43.60 -14.50
CA LYS A 193 -11.23 -43.90 -15.75
C LYS A 193 -10.29 -43.92 -16.95
N LEU A 194 -9.31 -43.02 -16.94
CA LEU A 194 -8.12 -43.07 -17.77
C LEU A 194 -6.91 -42.87 -16.85
N PHE A 195 -6.01 -43.84 -16.83
CA PHE A 195 -4.82 -43.79 -15.99
C PHE A 195 -3.58 -44.09 -16.81
N VAL A 196 -2.60 -43.19 -16.80
CA VAL A 196 -1.28 -43.43 -17.38
C VAL A 196 -0.27 -43.55 -16.23
N THR A 197 0.40 -44.70 -16.18
CA THR A 197 1.41 -44.98 -15.17
C THR A 197 2.76 -44.42 -15.63
N ALA A 198 3.33 -43.48 -14.87
CA ALA A 198 4.55 -42.76 -15.26
C ALA A 198 5.78 -43.67 -15.37
N SER A 199 5.86 -44.75 -14.56
CA SER A 199 7.04 -45.62 -14.52
C SER A 199 7.21 -46.52 -15.74
N ASN A 200 6.15 -46.77 -16.52
CA ASN A 200 6.17 -47.69 -17.65
C ASN A 200 5.34 -47.24 -18.86
N GLY A 201 4.63 -46.12 -18.76
CA GLY A 201 3.76 -45.60 -19.83
C GLY A 201 2.48 -46.40 -20.06
N ASN A 202 2.19 -47.41 -19.23
CA ASN A 202 1.01 -48.24 -19.39
C ASN A 202 -0.25 -47.37 -19.21
N THR A 203 -1.17 -47.52 -20.15
CA THR A 203 -2.47 -46.85 -20.13
C THR A 203 -3.54 -47.86 -19.72
N ALA A 204 -4.24 -47.59 -18.61
CA ALA A 204 -5.43 -48.31 -18.21
C ALA A 204 -6.68 -47.49 -18.55
N ILE A 205 -7.66 -48.15 -19.16
CA ILE A 205 -8.96 -47.56 -19.51
C ILE A 205 -10.01 -48.47 -18.90
N ALA A 206 -10.76 -47.96 -17.92
CA ALA A 206 -11.74 -48.76 -17.19
C ALA A 206 -12.99 -49.12 -18.05
N GLY A 207 -13.23 -48.36 -19.11
CA GLY A 207 -14.28 -48.62 -20.09
C GLY A 207 -13.74 -49.17 -21.41
N THR A 208 -14.53 -49.02 -22.48
CA THR A 208 -14.13 -49.41 -23.83
C THR A 208 -13.19 -48.36 -24.45
N LEU A 209 -12.06 -48.79 -25.00
CA LEU A 209 -11.24 -47.96 -25.90
C LEU A 209 -11.87 -47.95 -27.29
N GLY A 210 -12.51 -46.84 -27.66
CA GLY A 210 -13.01 -46.61 -29.02
C GLY A 210 -11.91 -46.06 -29.93
N VAL A 211 -11.67 -46.72 -31.06
CA VAL A 211 -10.69 -46.30 -32.08
C VAL A 211 -11.41 -46.23 -33.44
N THR A 212 -11.32 -45.08 -34.10
CA THR A 212 -11.97 -44.86 -35.41
C THR A 212 -11.05 -45.16 -36.60
N GLY A 213 -9.74 -45.07 -36.40
CA GLY A 213 -8.71 -45.46 -37.38
C GLY A 213 -8.03 -46.80 -37.01
N ASP A 214 -6.99 -47.14 -37.75
CA ASP A 214 -6.23 -48.38 -37.54
C ASP A 214 -5.47 -48.36 -36.22
N VAL A 215 -5.46 -49.50 -35.53
CA VAL A 215 -4.60 -49.73 -34.36
C VAL A 215 -3.28 -50.32 -34.84
N THR A 216 -2.22 -49.52 -34.83
CA THR A 216 -0.86 -50.00 -35.11
C THR A 216 -0.18 -50.44 -33.81
N VAL A 217 0.07 -51.74 -33.66
CA VAL A 217 0.87 -52.30 -32.55
C VAL A 217 2.29 -52.56 -33.08
N ASN A 218 3.23 -51.67 -32.80
CA ASN A 218 4.62 -51.83 -33.24
C ASN A 218 5.23 -53.10 -32.62
N GLY A 219 6.01 -53.86 -33.39
CA GLY A 219 6.62 -55.11 -32.95
C GLY A 219 5.74 -56.36 -33.06
N GLY A 220 4.59 -56.30 -33.76
CA GLY A 220 3.80 -57.48 -34.18
C GLY A 220 3.19 -58.32 -33.04
N LYS A 221 3.19 -57.80 -31.81
CA LYS A 221 2.83 -58.53 -30.59
C LYS A 221 1.49 -58.07 -30.02
N LEU A 222 0.42 -58.13 -30.83
CA LEU A 222 -0.93 -57.97 -30.28
C LEU A 222 -1.16 -59.07 -29.24
N SER A 223 -1.04 -58.72 -27.97
CA SER A 223 -1.24 -59.62 -26.83
C SER A 223 -2.58 -59.28 -26.21
N VAL A 224 -3.57 -60.15 -26.40
CA VAL A 224 -4.90 -59.98 -25.82
C VAL A 224 -4.90 -60.61 -24.43
N ALA A 225 -4.78 -59.78 -23.39
CA ALA A 225 -4.81 -60.21 -21.98
C ALA A 225 -6.25 -60.20 -21.41
N ALA A 226 -7.23 -60.70 -22.18
CA ALA A 226 -8.58 -60.92 -21.66
C ALA A 226 -8.58 -62.13 -20.69
N ASN A 227 -9.63 -62.28 -19.86
CA ASN A 227 -9.75 -63.39 -18.90
C ASN A 227 -9.64 -64.79 -19.57
N ASP A 228 -9.97 -64.91 -20.85
CA ASP A 228 -9.84 -66.13 -21.64
C ASP A 228 -8.78 -66.01 -22.76
N GLY A 229 -8.10 -64.86 -22.88
CA GLY A 229 -7.11 -64.58 -23.92
C GLY A 229 -7.62 -64.57 -25.36
N SER A 230 -8.95 -64.64 -25.56
CA SER A 230 -9.53 -64.86 -26.88
C SER A 230 -9.49 -63.60 -27.74
N LEU A 231 -9.11 -63.76 -29.02
CA LEU A 231 -9.32 -62.73 -30.03
C LEU A 231 -10.71 -62.95 -30.64
N ASN A 232 -11.57 -61.94 -30.60
CA ASN A 232 -12.88 -61.97 -31.25
C ASN A 232 -13.00 -60.76 -32.18
N VAL A 233 -13.12 -61.02 -33.47
CA VAL A 233 -13.27 -60.00 -34.50
C VAL A 233 -14.71 -60.02 -35.01
N ASN A 234 -15.30 -58.81 -35.06
CA ASN A 234 -16.62 -58.56 -35.64
C ASN A 234 -17.70 -59.49 -35.07
N SER A 235 -17.73 -59.62 -33.74
CA SER A 235 -18.74 -60.38 -33.00
C SER A 235 -18.85 -61.84 -33.44
N GLY A 236 -17.71 -62.53 -33.54
CA GLY A 236 -17.62 -63.98 -33.73
C GLY A 236 -17.37 -64.42 -35.17
N LYS A 237 -17.15 -63.50 -36.11
CA LYS A 237 -16.85 -63.87 -37.51
C LYS A 237 -15.47 -64.50 -37.67
N PHE A 238 -14.52 -64.06 -36.85
CA PHE A 238 -13.22 -64.69 -36.68
C PHE A 238 -12.89 -64.69 -35.19
N THR A 239 -12.66 -65.87 -34.64
CA THR A 239 -12.23 -66.01 -33.25
C THR A 239 -10.98 -66.88 -33.16
N VAL A 240 -10.09 -66.53 -32.24
CA VAL A 240 -9.02 -67.40 -31.75
C VAL A 240 -9.28 -67.60 -30.27
N ASP A 241 -9.60 -68.84 -29.87
CA ASP A 241 -9.80 -69.19 -28.47
C ASP A 241 -8.47 -69.09 -27.72
N GLY A 242 -8.41 -68.32 -26.64
CA GLY A 242 -7.15 -68.11 -25.93
C GLY A 242 -6.73 -69.28 -25.02
N THR A 243 -7.58 -70.30 -24.82
CA THR A 243 -7.23 -71.48 -24.01
C THR A 243 -6.54 -72.56 -24.85
N ASN A 244 -7.03 -72.82 -26.06
CA ASN A 244 -6.54 -73.91 -26.91
C ASN A 244 -6.00 -73.45 -28.28
N GLY A 245 -6.14 -72.17 -28.63
CA GLY A 245 -5.67 -71.61 -29.90
C GLY A 245 -6.56 -71.97 -31.10
N ASN A 246 -7.69 -72.65 -30.89
CA ASN A 246 -8.58 -73.01 -31.98
C ASN A 246 -9.11 -71.76 -32.66
N THR A 247 -8.99 -71.74 -33.98
CA THR A 247 -9.52 -70.68 -34.81
C THR A 247 -10.88 -71.09 -35.34
N ALA A 248 -11.90 -70.26 -35.14
CA ALA A 248 -13.19 -70.41 -35.78
C ALA A 248 -13.39 -69.30 -36.81
N VAL A 249 -13.78 -69.68 -38.02
CA VAL A 249 -14.12 -68.77 -39.11
C VAL A 249 -15.55 -69.09 -39.51
N ALA A 250 -16.47 -68.14 -39.29
CA ALA A 250 -17.89 -68.36 -39.60
C ALA A 250 -18.17 -68.38 -41.12
N GLY A 251 -17.22 -67.91 -41.94
CA GLY A 251 -17.27 -67.92 -43.40
C GLY A 251 -16.30 -68.92 -44.03
N THR A 252 -16.09 -68.79 -45.34
CA THR A 252 -15.12 -69.61 -46.07
C THR A 252 -13.68 -69.22 -45.68
N LEU A 253 -12.90 -70.19 -45.22
CA LEU A 253 -11.46 -70.02 -45.03
C LEU A 253 -10.75 -70.21 -46.38
N GLY A 254 -10.26 -69.13 -46.97
CA GLY A 254 -9.37 -69.19 -48.13
C GLY A 254 -7.93 -69.48 -47.69
N VAL A 255 -7.49 -70.73 -47.77
CA VAL A 255 -6.09 -71.09 -47.55
C VAL A 255 -5.31 -70.91 -48.85
N THR A 256 -4.20 -70.19 -48.79
CA THR A 256 -3.23 -70.10 -49.90
C THR A 256 -2.02 -70.92 -49.46
N ALA A 257 -1.60 -71.89 -50.27
CA ALA A 257 -0.48 -72.79 -49.97
C ALA A 257 0.88 -72.09 -50.12
#